data_AF-A0A7S1DJ47-F1
#
_entry.id   AF-A0A7S1DJ47-F1
#
_cell.length_a   1.000
_cell.length_b   1.000
_cell.length_c   1.000
_cell.angle_alpha   90.00
_cell.angle_beta   90.00
_cell.angle_gamma   90.00
#
_symmetry.space_group_name_H-M   'P 1'
#
loop_
_entity.id
_entity.type
_entity.pdbx_description
1 polymer ?
#
loop_
_entity_poly.entity_id
_entity_poly.type
_entity_poly.pdbx_seq_one_letter_code
_entity_poly.pdbx_strand_id
1 'polypeptide(L)'
;DEMGTGKTVQALSVAAAYADEWPMLVLCPASLRLNWAAEVQRWLPGVARGDVRVLFSARDAPPGGDPPRVTIASYDLMPRLAPSMKGMFRVVLADESHYLKSHSSLRAKACAPLLRAARRAVLLSGTPALARPCELYSQLSCLRPKVFTSRRDFERRYCAPRRGRWGVDVTGAAN
;
A
#
# COMPACT_ATOMS: atom_id res chain seq x y z
N ASP A 1 12.53 6.21 -8.44
CA ASP A 1 12.19 7.65 -8.56
C ASP A 1 12.76 8.37 -7.34
N GLU A 2 13.52 9.44 -7.54
CA GLU A 2 14.35 10.08 -6.51
C GLU A 2 13.50 10.74 -5.39
N MET A 3 14.01 10.88 -4.17
CA MET A 3 13.28 11.58 -3.11
C MET A 3 13.16 13.07 -3.48
N GLY A 4 11.93 13.63 -3.50
CA GLY A 4 11.69 15.04 -3.85
C GLY A 4 11.09 15.31 -5.24
N THR A 5 10.83 14.28 -6.05
CA THR A 5 10.33 14.39 -7.45
C THR A 5 8.82 14.60 -7.59
N GLY A 6 8.08 14.80 -6.50
CA GLY A 6 6.63 15.09 -6.55
C GLY A 6 5.71 13.86 -6.65
N LYS A 7 6.17 12.66 -6.28
CA LYS A 7 5.34 11.43 -6.22
C LYS A 7 4.00 11.63 -5.51
N THR A 8 3.99 12.39 -4.42
CA THR A 8 2.76 12.71 -3.67
C THR A 8 1.77 13.44 -4.55
N VAL A 9 2.19 14.50 -5.25
CA VAL A 9 1.33 15.27 -6.15
C VAL A 9 0.83 14.43 -7.32
N GLN A 10 1.70 13.61 -7.90
CA GLN A 10 1.32 12.69 -8.98
C GLN A 10 0.28 11.68 -8.50
N ALA A 11 0.47 11.08 -7.33
CA ALA A 11 -0.45 10.12 -6.76
C ALA A 11 -1.82 10.75 -6.42
N LEU A 12 -1.80 11.95 -5.84
CA LEU A 12 -3.02 12.73 -5.58
C LEU A 12 -3.73 13.12 -6.88
N SER A 13 -2.99 13.46 -7.93
CA SER A 13 -3.56 13.76 -9.25
C SER A 13 -4.26 12.55 -9.87
N VAL A 14 -3.63 11.36 -9.79
CA VAL A 14 -4.25 10.11 -10.22
C VAL A 14 -5.49 9.80 -9.38
N ALA A 15 -5.44 9.96 -8.06
CA ALA A 15 -6.60 9.73 -7.20
C ALA A 15 -7.75 10.70 -7.50
N ALA A 16 -7.44 11.96 -7.78
CA ALA A 16 -8.42 13.01 -8.10
C ALA A 16 -9.15 12.72 -9.42
N ALA A 17 -8.48 12.12 -10.41
CA ALA A 17 -9.10 11.69 -11.66
C ALA A 17 -10.21 10.63 -11.46
N TYR A 18 -10.28 10.02 -10.27
CA TYR A 18 -11.26 9.02 -9.88
C TYR A 18 -12.00 9.40 -8.58
N ALA A 19 -12.17 10.69 -8.34
CA ALA A 19 -12.81 11.22 -7.12
C ALA A 19 -14.27 10.75 -6.94
N ASP A 20 -14.94 10.38 -8.03
CA ASP A 20 -16.29 9.79 -8.06
C ASP A 20 -16.32 8.36 -7.48
N GLU A 21 -15.19 7.68 -7.44
CA GLU A 21 -15.08 6.32 -6.89
C GLU A 21 -14.71 6.28 -5.41
N TRP A 22 -14.35 7.41 -4.79
CA TRP A 22 -13.91 7.45 -3.39
C TRP A 22 -15.02 6.95 -2.45
N PRO A 23 -14.66 6.25 -1.36
CA PRO A 23 -13.64 6.68 -0.39
C PRO A 23 -12.18 6.27 -0.71
N MET A 24 -11.23 7.14 -0.36
CA MET A 24 -9.78 6.93 -0.53
C MET A 24 -9.07 6.61 0.79
N LEU A 25 -8.16 5.63 0.77
CA LEU A 25 -7.22 5.33 1.86
C LEU A 25 -5.79 5.66 1.43
N VAL A 26 -5.06 6.37 2.29
CA VAL A 26 -3.61 6.55 2.18
C VAL A 26 -2.93 5.75 3.28
N LEU A 27 -2.06 4.82 2.87
CA LEU A 27 -1.14 4.09 3.74
C LEU A 27 0.25 4.70 3.62
N CYS A 28 0.87 5.07 4.73
CA CYS A 28 2.20 5.68 4.75
C CYS A 28 2.96 5.34 6.05
N PRO A 29 4.27 5.63 6.15
CA PRO A 29 4.98 5.64 7.43
C PRO A 29 4.31 6.55 8.47
N ALA A 30 4.42 6.19 9.75
CA ALA A 30 3.76 6.90 10.84
C ALA A 30 4.11 8.40 10.92
N SER A 31 5.35 8.76 10.54
CA SER A 31 5.87 10.12 10.48
C SER A 31 5.30 10.96 9.35
N LEU A 32 4.77 10.34 8.28
CA LEU A 32 4.31 11.04 7.08
C LEU A 32 2.80 11.32 7.08
N ARG A 33 2.04 10.82 8.05
CA ARG A 33 0.57 10.96 8.08
C ARG A 33 0.09 12.42 8.06
N LEU A 34 0.70 13.28 8.89
CA LEU A 34 0.34 14.70 8.94
C LEU A 34 0.78 15.44 7.68
N ASN A 35 1.93 15.06 7.11
CA ASN A 35 2.37 15.59 5.83
C ASN A 35 1.37 15.25 4.71
N TRP A 36 0.94 13.99 4.62
CA TRP A 36 -0.10 13.57 3.68
C TRP A 36 -1.41 14.32 3.86
N ALA A 37 -1.83 14.59 5.10
CA ALA A 37 -3.03 15.39 5.35
C ALA A 37 -2.88 16.82 4.82
N ALA A 38 -1.73 17.46 5.03
CA ALA A 38 -1.43 18.79 4.50
C ALA A 38 -1.39 18.80 2.97
N GLU A 39 -0.76 17.80 2.34
CA GLU A 39 -0.68 17.67 0.89
C GLU A 39 -2.05 17.42 0.25
N VAL A 40 -2.91 16.59 0.86
CA VAL A 40 -4.31 16.43 0.42
C VAL A 40 -5.03 17.78 0.43
N GLN A 41 -4.93 18.54 1.53
CA GLN A 41 -5.58 19.85 1.63
C GLN A 41 -5.03 20.89 0.65
N ARG A 42 -3.73 20.81 0.34
CA ARG A 42 -3.07 21.71 -0.60
C ARG A 42 -3.45 21.44 -2.05
N TRP A 43 -3.48 20.17 -2.45
CA TRP A 43 -3.61 19.78 -3.87
C TRP A 43 -5.02 19.36 -4.27
N LEU A 44 -5.91 19.14 -3.31
CA LEU A 44 -7.30 18.72 -3.55
C LEU A 44 -8.26 19.74 -2.91
N PRO A 45 -8.42 20.94 -3.49
CA PRO A 45 -9.23 22.01 -2.90
C PRO A 45 -10.71 21.64 -2.73
N GLY A 46 -11.20 20.62 -3.46
CA GLY A 46 -12.54 20.07 -3.29
C GLY A 46 -12.72 19.13 -2.09
N VAL A 47 -11.68 18.89 -1.29
CA VAL A 47 -11.69 18.03 -0.09
C VAL A 47 -11.55 18.91 1.15
N ALA A 48 -12.62 19.12 1.90
CA ALA A 48 -12.60 19.95 3.08
C ALA A 48 -11.77 19.31 4.21
N ARG A 49 -11.32 20.09 5.20
CA ARG A 49 -10.57 19.55 6.35
C ARG A 49 -11.33 18.45 7.09
N GLY A 50 -12.66 18.57 7.19
CA GLY A 50 -13.53 17.58 7.82
C GLY A 50 -13.66 16.25 7.04
N ASP A 51 -13.32 16.25 5.75
CA ASP A 51 -13.34 15.07 4.89
C ASP A 51 -12.11 14.16 5.10
N VAL A 52 -11.07 14.69 5.76
CA VAL A 52 -9.80 13.98 6.00
C VAL A 52 -9.74 13.48 7.43
N ARG A 53 -9.60 12.16 7.59
CA ARG A 53 -9.39 11.51 8.88
C ARG A 53 -8.01 10.90 8.96
N VAL A 54 -7.20 11.36 9.90
CA VAL A 54 -5.89 10.77 10.21
C VAL A 54 -6.02 9.84 11.41
N LEU A 55 -5.60 8.58 11.26
CA LEU A 55 -5.65 7.57 12.31
C LEU A 55 -4.31 7.50 13.06
N PHE A 56 -4.36 7.74 14.37
CA PHE A 56 -3.21 7.65 15.26
C PHE A 56 -3.21 6.39 16.11
N SER A 57 -4.39 5.84 16.37
CA SER A 57 -4.61 4.65 17.16
C SER A 57 -5.68 3.74 16.55
N ALA A 58 -5.74 2.49 17.02
CA ALA A 58 -6.82 1.57 16.63
C ALA A 58 -8.20 2.00 17.15
N ARG A 59 -8.26 2.87 18.17
CA ARG A 59 -9.50 3.41 18.72
C ARG A 59 -10.10 4.51 17.85
N ASP A 60 -9.31 5.06 16.94
CA ASP A 60 -9.72 6.10 16.01
C ASP A 60 -10.45 5.51 14.78
N ALA A 61 -10.56 4.18 14.71
CA ALA A 61 -11.26 3.49 13.64
C ALA A 61 -12.68 4.06 13.52
N PRO A 62 -13.19 4.29 12.29
CA PRO A 62 -14.55 4.76 12.12
C PRO A 62 -15.51 3.78 12.83
N PRO A 63 -16.25 4.22 13.87
CA PRO A 63 -17.30 3.41 14.45
C PRO A 63 -18.32 3.15 13.34
N GLY A 64 -18.79 1.91 13.23
CA GLY A 64 -19.60 1.40 12.11
C GLY A 64 -20.42 2.48 11.40
N GLY A 65 -20.04 2.76 10.15
CA GLY A 65 -20.54 3.85 9.32
C GLY A 65 -19.68 3.99 8.06
N ASP A 66 -20.09 4.85 7.13
CA ASP A 66 -19.30 5.12 5.92
C ASP A 66 -17.96 5.77 6.30
N PRO A 67 -16.84 5.36 5.67
CA PRO A 67 -15.56 6.00 5.93
C PRO A 67 -15.60 7.48 5.49
N PRO A 68 -14.81 8.34 6.14
CA PRO A 68 -14.51 9.66 5.62
C PRO A 68 -14.00 9.57 4.18
N ARG A 69 -14.26 10.62 3.40
CA ARG A 69 -13.87 10.70 1.99
C ARG A 69 -12.38 10.43 1.78
N VAL A 70 -11.53 10.86 2.71
CA VAL A 70 -10.10 10.49 2.78
C VAL A 70 -9.75 9.98 4.18
N THR A 71 -9.17 8.78 4.25
CA THR A 71 -8.58 8.23 5.47
C THR A 71 -7.08 8.08 5.29
N ILE A 72 -6.29 8.49 6.29
CA ILE A 72 -4.82 8.36 6.30
C ILE A 72 -4.42 7.52 7.51
N ALA A 73 -3.70 6.43 7.29
CA ALA A 73 -3.29 5.50 8.34
C ALA A 73 -1.85 5.03 8.14
N SER A 74 -1.20 4.64 9.24
CA SER A 74 0.14 4.06 9.16
C SER A 74 0.09 2.55 8.95
N TYR A 75 1.12 2.00 8.30
CA TYR A 75 1.25 0.54 8.13
C TYR A 75 1.23 -0.22 9.46
N ASP A 76 1.76 0.36 10.52
CA ASP A 76 1.88 -0.29 11.83
C ASP A 76 0.52 -0.44 12.54
N LEU A 77 -0.49 0.34 12.16
CA LEU A 77 -1.86 0.20 12.67
C LEU A 77 -2.67 -0.88 11.93
N MET A 78 -2.26 -1.27 10.72
CA MET A 78 -3.02 -2.17 9.86
C MET A 78 -3.31 -3.54 10.46
N PRO A 79 -2.41 -4.20 11.22
CA PRO A 79 -2.74 -5.46 11.89
C PRO A 79 -3.98 -5.37 12.81
N ARG A 80 -4.30 -4.19 13.34
CA ARG A 80 -5.46 -3.96 14.21
C ARG A 80 -6.66 -3.39 13.46
N LEU A 81 -6.42 -2.54 12.46
CA LEU A 81 -7.46 -1.79 11.74
C LEU A 81 -7.99 -2.49 10.48
N ALA A 82 -7.13 -3.21 9.75
CA ALA A 82 -7.50 -3.78 8.46
C ALA A 82 -8.73 -4.72 8.51
N PRO A 83 -8.97 -5.51 9.58
CA PRO A 83 -10.16 -6.35 9.67
C PRO A 83 -11.47 -5.57 9.58
N SER A 84 -11.56 -4.38 10.18
CA SER A 84 -12.76 -3.53 10.12
C SER A 84 -12.83 -2.66 8.87
N MET A 85 -11.70 -2.46 8.18
CA MET A 85 -11.61 -1.59 6.99
C MET A 85 -11.86 -2.30 5.66
N LYS A 86 -12.09 -3.62 5.68
CA LYS A 86 -12.19 -4.44 4.47
C LYS A 86 -13.35 -4.00 3.58
N GLY A 87 -13.06 -3.62 2.34
CA GLY A 87 -14.05 -3.21 1.35
C GLY A 87 -14.60 -1.79 1.51
N MET A 88 -14.16 -1.03 2.52
CA MET A 88 -14.59 0.35 2.75
C MET A 88 -13.98 1.33 1.75
N PHE A 89 -12.80 1.03 1.22
CA PHE A 89 -12.04 1.94 0.35
C PHE A 89 -11.95 1.38 -1.07
N ARG A 90 -12.25 2.24 -2.05
CA ARG A 90 -12.19 1.90 -3.47
C ARG A 90 -10.88 2.37 -4.11
N VAL A 91 -10.29 3.43 -3.57
CA VAL A 91 -8.98 3.95 -3.98
C VAL A 91 -8.00 3.80 -2.83
N VAL A 92 -6.84 3.19 -3.07
CA VAL A 92 -5.78 3.03 -2.07
C VAL A 92 -4.46 3.54 -2.63
N LEU A 93 -3.86 4.52 -1.94
CA LEU A 93 -2.49 4.98 -2.17
C LEU A 93 -1.62 4.38 -1.06
N ALA A 94 -0.52 3.71 -1.42
CA ALA A 94 0.44 3.19 -0.46
C ALA A 94 1.82 3.77 -0.73
N ASP A 95 2.23 4.70 0.13
CA ASP A 95 3.49 5.42 0.08
C ASP A 95 4.59 4.70 0.84
N GLU A 96 5.83 4.79 0.35
CA GLU A 96 6.93 3.95 0.81
C GLU A 96 6.56 2.46 0.85
N SER A 97 6.00 1.96 -0.26
CA SER A 97 5.46 0.60 -0.38
C SER A 97 6.48 -0.50 -0.12
N HIS A 98 7.78 -0.19 -0.04
CA HIS A 98 8.81 -1.11 0.41
C HIS A 98 8.54 -1.66 1.83
N TYR A 99 7.70 -0.99 2.63
CA TYR A 99 7.17 -1.52 3.90
C TYR A 99 6.35 -2.81 3.72
N LEU A 100 5.87 -3.09 2.50
CA LEU A 100 5.07 -4.27 2.14
C LEU A 100 5.90 -5.40 1.51
N LYS A 101 7.23 -5.25 1.38
CA LYS A 101 8.11 -6.19 0.66
C LYS A 101 8.07 -7.62 1.18
N SER A 102 7.86 -7.80 2.49
CA SER A 102 7.86 -9.11 3.14
C SER A 102 6.44 -9.62 3.32
N HIS A 103 6.04 -10.59 2.49
CA HIS A 103 4.72 -11.20 2.53
C HIS A 103 4.41 -11.92 3.86
N SER A 104 5.44 -12.33 4.61
CA SER A 104 5.26 -12.96 5.92
C SER A 104 4.98 -11.95 7.05
N SER A 105 5.30 -10.67 6.84
CA SER A 105 5.11 -9.63 7.85
C SER A 105 3.63 -9.37 8.15
N LEU A 106 3.32 -9.06 9.42
CA LEU A 106 1.96 -8.73 9.84
C LEU A 106 1.38 -7.54 9.05
N ARG A 107 2.23 -6.55 8.75
CA ARG A 107 1.84 -5.37 7.95
C ARG A 107 1.43 -5.75 6.54
N ALA A 108 2.25 -6.53 5.83
CA ALA A 108 1.91 -6.96 4.47
C ALA A 108 0.64 -7.83 4.45
N LYS A 109 0.52 -8.77 5.39
CA LYS A 109 -0.68 -9.63 5.51
C LYS A 109 -1.94 -8.82 5.78
N ALA A 110 -1.85 -7.78 6.61
CA ALA A 110 -2.98 -6.92 6.93
C ALA A 110 -3.36 -5.97 5.77
N CYS A 111 -2.36 -5.43 5.05
CA CYS A 111 -2.62 -4.49 3.94
C CYS A 111 -3.10 -5.20 2.66
N ALA A 112 -2.64 -6.43 2.41
CA ALA A 112 -2.91 -7.12 1.15
C ALA A 112 -4.41 -7.28 0.81
N PRO A 113 -5.30 -7.65 1.76
CA PRO A 113 -6.74 -7.69 1.50
C PRO A 113 -7.33 -6.33 1.10
N LEU A 114 -6.86 -5.24 1.71
CA LEU A 114 -7.32 -3.88 1.41
C LEU A 114 -6.90 -3.49 -0.01
N LEU A 115 -5.62 -3.69 -0.35
CA LEU A 115 -5.07 -3.38 -1.68
C LEU A 115 -5.73 -4.20 -2.79
N ARG A 116 -6.01 -5.49 -2.55
CA ARG A 116 -6.66 -6.38 -3.53
C ARG A 116 -8.15 -6.10 -3.71
N ALA A 117 -8.82 -5.58 -2.67
CA ALA A 117 -10.23 -5.22 -2.72
C ALA A 117 -10.48 -3.84 -3.33
N ALA A 118 -9.47 -2.96 -3.32
CA ALA A 118 -9.54 -1.66 -3.94
C ALA A 118 -9.77 -1.78 -5.45
N ARG A 119 -10.63 -0.92 -5.99
CA ARG A 119 -10.80 -0.77 -7.44
C ARG A 119 -9.56 -0.16 -8.07
N ARG A 120 -8.87 0.72 -7.33
CA ARG A 120 -7.64 1.40 -7.75
C ARG A 120 -6.63 1.33 -6.63
N ALA A 121 -5.45 0.78 -6.91
CA ALA A 121 -4.35 0.73 -5.96
C ALA A 121 -3.08 1.28 -6.62
N VAL A 122 -2.44 2.24 -5.96
CA VAL A 122 -1.18 2.86 -6.40
C VAL A 122 -0.14 2.64 -5.31
N LEU A 123 0.98 2.02 -5.66
CA LEU A 123 2.12 1.82 -4.78
C LEU A 123 3.23 2.79 -5.18
N LEU A 124 3.65 3.64 -4.25
CA LEU A 124 4.73 4.60 -4.43
C LEU A 124 5.94 4.12 -3.62
N SER A 125 7.11 4.14 -4.22
CA SER A 125 8.37 3.92 -3.50
C SER A 125 9.51 4.54 -4.27
N GLY A 126 10.42 5.22 -3.56
CA GLY A 126 11.71 5.60 -4.14
C GLY A 126 12.58 4.39 -4.46
N THR A 127 12.38 3.29 -3.72
CA THR A 127 13.14 2.04 -3.74
C THR A 127 12.18 0.83 -3.75
N PRO A 128 11.47 0.58 -4.87
CA PRO A 128 10.43 -0.46 -4.92
C PRO A 128 10.98 -1.87 -4.65
N ALA A 129 12.23 -2.15 -5.04
CA ALA A 129 13.00 -3.32 -4.64
C ALA A 129 14.28 -2.86 -3.94
N LEU A 130 14.61 -3.45 -2.79
CA LEU A 130 15.82 -3.09 -2.06
C LEU A 130 17.05 -3.89 -2.50
N ALA A 131 16.87 -5.05 -3.15
CA ALA A 131 17.96 -5.81 -3.80
C ALA A 131 17.50 -7.02 -4.63
N ARG A 132 16.37 -7.65 -4.30
CA ARG A 132 16.04 -9.01 -4.77
C ARG A 132 14.65 -9.11 -5.41
N PRO A 133 14.49 -9.84 -6.53
CA PRO A 133 13.18 -10.00 -7.18
C PRO A 133 12.10 -10.57 -6.27
N CYS A 134 12.45 -11.47 -5.34
CA CYS A 134 11.49 -12.08 -4.40
C CYS A 134 10.76 -11.06 -3.51
N GLU A 135 11.35 -9.88 -3.28
CA GLU A 135 10.76 -8.80 -2.50
C GLU A 135 9.60 -8.09 -3.24
N LEU A 136 9.58 -8.17 -4.57
CA LEU A 136 8.53 -7.57 -5.41
C LEU A 136 7.24 -8.39 -5.42
N TYR A 137 7.31 -9.70 -5.19
CA TYR A 137 6.13 -10.58 -5.26
C TYR A 137 4.99 -10.10 -4.36
N SER A 138 5.32 -9.65 -3.15
CA SER A 138 4.31 -9.19 -2.20
C SER A 138 3.50 -8.00 -2.76
N GLN A 139 4.17 -7.01 -3.33
CA GLN A 139 3.54 -5.83 -3.94
C GLN A 139 2.78 -6.20 -5.23
N LEU A 140 3.40 -6.99 -6.10
CA LEU A 140 2.84 -7.41 -7.39
C LEU A 140 1.58 -8.27 -7.22
N SER A 141 1.58 -9.19 -6.25
CA SER A 141 0.40 -10.01 -5.92
C SER A 141 -0.74 -9.21 -5.25
N CYS A 142 -0.46 -8.00 -4.76
CA CYS A 142 -1.51 -7.08 -4.32
C CYS A 142 -2.14 -6.34 -5.51
N LEU A 143 -1.31 -5.84 -6.44
CA LEU A 143 -1.76 -5.06 -7.59
C LEU A 143 -2.40 -5.92 -8.70
N ARG A 144 -1.86 -7.12 -8.94
CA ARG A 144 -2.28 -8.00 -10.04
C ARG A 144 -2.44 -9.44 -9.54
N PRO A 145 -3.37 -9.71 -8.61
CA PRO A 145 -3.53 -11.04 -8.00
C PRO A 145 -3.85 -12.15 -9.01
N LYS A 146 -4.48 -11.83 -10.16
CA LYS A 146 -4.76 -12.79 -11.24
C LYS A 146 -3.53 -13.16 -12.07
N VAL A 147 -2.49 -12.34 -12.07
CA VAL A 147 -1.22 -12.60 -12.80
C VAL A 147 -0.21 -13.26 -11.89
N PHE A 148 -0.09 -12.76 -10.65
CA PHE A 148 0.85 -13.25 -9.65
C PHE A 148 0.13 -14.10 -8.60
N THR A 149 -0.38 -15.25 -9.05
CA THR A 149 -1.19 -16.18 -8.23
C THR A 149 -0.34 -17.07 -7.31
N SER A 150 0.89 -17.37 -7.72
CA SER A 150 1.75 -18.35 -7.07
C SER A 150 3.13 -17.78 -6.82
N ARG A 151 3.50 -17.71 -5.53
CA ARG A 151 4.81 -17.26 -5.08
C ARG A 151 5.91 -18.15 -5.63
N ARG A 152 5.67 -19.47 -5.63
CA ARG A 152 6.62 -20.47 -6.12
C ARG A 152 6.90 -20.31 -7.61
N ASP A 153 5.88 -19.97 -8.40
CA ASP A 153 6.06 -19.74 -9.84
C ASP A 153 6.82 -18.45 -10.11
N PHE A 154 6.52 -17.39 -9.35
CA PHE A 154 7.30 -16.16 -9.39
C PHE A 154 8.76 -16.40 -9.02
N GLU A 155 9.02 -17.11 -7.91
CA GLU A 155 10.38 -17.41 -7.45
C GLU A 155 11.16 -18.26 -8.45
N ARG A 156 10.52 -19.28 -9.04
CA ARG A 156 11.14 -20.08 -10.10
C ARG A 156 11.53 -19.24 -11.31
N ARG A 157 10.68 -18.29 -11.70
CA ARG A 157 10.87 -17.49 -12.91
C ARG A 157 11.88 -16.37 -12.73
N TYR A 158 11.90 -15.70 -11.58
CA TYR A 158 12.63 -14.44 -11.39
C TYR A 158 13.74 -14.51 -10.36
N CYS A 159 13.76 -15.50 -9.46
CA CYS A 159 14.66 -15.52 -8.30
C CYS A 159 15.81 -16.52 -8.39
N ALA A 160 16.01 -17.17 -9.54
CA ALA A 160 17.06 -18.16 -9.79
C ALA A 160 17.29 -19.14 -8.61
N PRO A 161 16.26 -19.93 -8.22
CA PRO A 161 16.29 -20.68 -6.97
C PRO A 161 17.38 -21.75 -6.94
N ARG A 162 18.12 -21.84 -5.83
CA ARG A 162 19.19 -22.83 -5.62
C ARG A 162 18.83 -23.76 -4.46
N ARG A 163 19.02 -25.06 -4.62
CA ARG A 163 18.91 -26.01 -3.49
C ARG A 163 20.18 -25.92 -2.64
N GLY A 164 20.01 -25.55 -1.38
CA GLY A 164 21.06 -25.56 -0.36
C GLY A 164 20.78 -26.61 0.72
N ARG A 165 21.72 -26.72 1.67
CA ARG A 165 21.65 -27.69 2.78
C ARG A 165 20.42 -27.50 3.68
N TRP A 166 19.88 -26.28 3.75
CA TRP A 166 18.79 -25.88 4.66
C TRP A 166 17.47 -25.56 3.94
N GLY A 167 17.38 -25.84 2.63
CA GLY A 167 16.19 -25.55 1.84
C GLY A 167 16.49 -24.89 0.50
N VAL A 168 15.47 -24.23 -0.08
CA VAL A 168 15.60 -23.51 -1.36
C VAL A 168 15.94 -22.05 -1.06
N ASP A 169 17.10 -21.61 -1.55
CA ASP A 169 17.49 -20.22 -1.58
C ASP A 169 16.83 -19.53 -2.78
N VAL A 170 16.03 -18.49 -2.52
CA VAL A 170 15.30 -17.70 -3.51
C VAL A 170 15.77 -16.24 -3.53
N THR A 171 17.00 -15.99 -3.07
CA THR A 171 17.58 -14.65 -2.99
C THR A 171 18.33 -14.23 -4.24
N GLY A 172 18.48 -15.12 -5.23
CA GLY A 172 19.08 -14.83 -6.52
C GLY A 172 18.19 -13.98 -7.44
N ALA A 173 18.70 -13.75 -8.65
CA ALA A 173 17.99 -13.10 -9.74
C ALA A 173 18.22 -13.89 -11.03
N ALA A 174 17.16 -14.15 -11.79
CA ALA A 174 17.26 -14.66 -13.15
C ALA A 174 17.42 -13.47 -14.11
N ASN A 175 18.33 -13.60 -15.09
CA ASN A 175 18.51 -12.62 -16.17
C ASN A 175 17.36 -12.68 -17.17
#